data_AF-A0AAD7Z5N8-F1
#
_entry.id   AF-A0AAD7Z5N8-F1
#
_cell.length_a   1.000
_cell.length_b   1.000
_cell.length_c   1.000
_cell.angle_alpha   90.00
_cell.angle_beta   90.00
_cell.angle_gamma   90.00
#
_symmetry.space_group_name_H-M   'P 1'
#
loop_
_entity.id
_entity.type
_entity.pdbx_description
1 polymer ?
#
loop_
_entity_poly.entity_id
_entity_poly.type
_entity_poly.pdbx_seq_one_letter_code
_entity_poly.pdbx_strand_id
1 'polypeptide(L)'
;DDLSGRQKPRSFSLSSEHAPPLSPQSSLASSGSGSLDELRSGFSSEASGMRDVPAWLKSLRLHKYAQLFAQLTYEEMLALTEDQLTAQGVTKGARHKIIISIRKLKERYNILCQLEK
;
A
#
# COMPACT_ATOMS: atom_id res chain seq x y z
N ASP A 1 -21.20 -27.55 -44.91
CA ASP A 1 -20.61 -26.40 -44.20
C ASP A 1 -21.55 -25.89 -43.12
N ASP A 2 -21.04 -25.89 -41.89
CA ASP A 2 -21.70 -25.59 -40.62
C ASP A 2 -21.66 -24.06 -40.34
N LEU A 3 -22.82 -23.45 -40.08
CA LEU A 3 -22.92 -22.06 -39.59
C LEU A 3 -23.68 -22.04 -38.26
N SER A 4 -23.02 -22.45 -37.18
CA SER A 4 -23.49 -22.30 -35.80
C SER A 4 -23.48 -20.82 -35.32
N GLY A 5 -24.59 -20.11 -35.55
CA GLY A 5 -24.88 -18.79 -34.95
C GLY A 5 -25.67 -18.89 -33.64
N ARG A 6 -25.00 -19.09 -32.50
CA ARG A 6 -25.63 -19.21 -31.16
C ARG A 6 -25.96 -17.83 -30.57
N GLN A 7 -27.12 -17.26 -30.91
CA GLN A 7 -27.72 -16.12 -30.22
C GLN A 7 -28.29 -16.58 -28.86
N LYS A 8 -27.81 -16.03 -27.74
CA LYS A 8 -28.38 -16.28 -26.40
C LYS A 8 -29.57 -15.34 -26.16
N PRO A 9 -30.77 -15.85 -25.81
CA PRO A 9 -31.88 -14.99 -25.41
C PRO A 9 -31.61 -14.37 -24.04
N ARG A 10 -31.88 -13.06 -23.94
CA ARG A 10 -31.85 -12.26 -22.71
C ARG A 10 -33.03 -12.68 -21.82
N SER A 11 -32.77 -13.36 -20.71
CA SER A 11 -33.79 -13.61 -19.69
C SER A 11 -33.96 -12.36 -18.82
N PHE A 12 -35.07 -11.65 -19.01
CA PHE A 12 -35.63 -10.76 -18.01
C PHE A 12 -36.48 -11.59 -17.06
N SER A 13 -36.11 -11.67 -15.79
CA SER A 13 -36.98 -12.18 -14.74
C SER A 13 -37.23 -11.05 -13.75
N LEU A 14 -38.48 -10.58 -13.73
CA LEU A 14 -39.07 -9.77 -12.68
C LEU A 14 -39.23 -10.66 -11.45
N SER A 15 -38.61 -10.29 -10.34
CA SER A 15 -38.83 -10.97 -9.06
C SER A 15 -39.51 -10.04 -8.07
N SER A 16 -40.66 -10.55 -7.64
CA SER A 16 -41.61 -10.09 -6.64
C SER A 16 -40.96 -9.58 -5.35
N GLU A 17 -41.52 -8.49 -4.86
CA GLU A 17 -41.67 -8.15 -3.44
C GLU A 17 -41.91 -9.41 -2.59
N HIS A 18 -41.09 -9.63 -1.56
CA HIS A 18 -41.40 -10.35 -0.30
C HIS A 18 -40.22 -10.16 0.67
N ALA A 19 -40.51 -9.54 1.82
CA ALA A 19 -39.55 -9.18 2.86
C ALA A 19 -38.80 -10.39 3.46
N PRO A 20 -37.50 -10.28 3.78
CA PRO A 20 -36.81 -11.31 4.54
C PRO A 20 -37.15 -11.19 6.04
N PRO A 21 -37.44 -12.30 6.76
CA PRO A 21 -37.55 -12.29 8.21
C PRO A 21 -36.17 -12.05 8.84
N LEU A 22 -36.21 -11.22 9.88
CA LEU A 22 -35.06 -10.70 10.60
C LEU A 22 -34.59 -11.78 11.59
N SER A 23 -33.39 -12.30 11.40
CA SER A 23 -32.69 -13.08 12.43
C SER A 23 -31.36 -12.38 12.75
N PRO A 24 -31.18 -11.81 13.95
CA PRO A 24 -29.92 -11.21 14.36
C PRO A 24 -28.98 -12.34 14.81
N GLN A 25 -28.23 -12.93 13.89
CA GLN A 25 -27.09 -13.75 14.29
C GLN A 25 -25.95 -12.83 14.68
N SER A 26 -25.76 -12.70 16.00
CA SER A 26 -24.61 -12.11 16.66
C SER A 26 -23.32 -12.76 16.17
N SER A 27 -22.66 -12.12 15.20
CA SER A 27 -21.28 -12.42 14.86
C SER A 27 -20.40 -11.53 15.74
N LEU A 28 -19.92 -12.11 16.84
CA LEU A 28 -18.73 -11.61 17.53
C LEU A 28 -17.55 -11.82 16.58
N ALA A 29 -17.34 -10.87 15.66
CA ALA A 29 -16.09 -10.76 14.95
C ALA A 29 -15.05 -10.26 15.96
N SER A 30 -14.31 -11.20 16.55
CA SER A 30 -13.13 -10.86 17.34
C SER A 30 -12.19 -10.02 16.48
N SER A 31 -12.02 -8.79 16.91
CA SER A 31 -11.19 -7.76 16.31
C SER A 31 -9.77 -8.26 16.13
N GLY A 32 -9.34 -8.43 14.87
CA GLY A 32 -7.93 -8.56 14.52
C GLY A 32 -7.23 -7.20 14.60
N SER A 33 -7.27 -6.54 15.76
CA SER A 33 -6.55 -5.28 16.00
C SER A 33 -5.19 -5.59 16.61
N GLY A 34 -4.27 -6.10 15.78
CA GLY A 34 -2.90 -6.38 16.21
C GLY A 34 -1.81 -5.76 15.34
N SER A 35 -2.10 -5.29 14.12
CA SER A 35 -1.04 -4.92 13.18
C SER A 35 -0.95 -3.42 12.88
N LEU A 36 -2.06 -2.68 13.00
CA LEU A 36 -2.04 -1.24 12.68
C LEU A 36 -1.36 -0.41 13.78
N ASP A 37 -1.54 -0.77 15.05
CA ASP A 37 -1.00 -0.01 16.19
C ASP A 37 0.54 -0.08 16.27
N GLU A 38 1.13 -1.25 16.03
CA GLU A 38 2.60 -1.40 15.96
C GLU A 38 3.19 -0.61 14.78
N LEU A 39 2.53 -0.65 13.62
CA LEU A 39 2.92 0.10 12.44
C LEU A 39 2.82 1.61 12.71
N ARG A 40 1.78 2.06 13.42
CA ARG A 40 1.63 3.46 13.85
C ARG A 40 2.76 3.88 14.76
N SER A 41 3.17 3.07 15.73
CA SER A 41 4.26 3.40 16.67
C SER A 41 5.58 3.71 15.95
N GLY A 42 5.95 2.92 14.93
CA GLY A 42 7.19 3.12 14.16
C GLY A 42 7.23 4.42 13.36
N PHE A 43 6.07 4.98 13.00
CA PHE A 43 5.97 6.24 12.26
C PHE A 43 5.54 7.45 13.14
N SER A 44 5.21 7.23 14.42
CA SER A 44 4.49 8.23 15.24
C SER A 44 5.37 9.31 15.86
N SER A 45 6.70 9.23 15.72
CA SER A 45 7.59 10.26 16.28
C SER A 45 7.61 11.50 15.38
N GLU A 46 7.00 12.58 15.87
CA GLU A 46 6.90 13.89 15.22
C GLU A 46 8.27 14.44 14.77
N ALA A 47 9.35 14.12 15.51
CA ALA A 47 10.71 14.55 15.21
C ALA A 47 11.51 13.58 14.32
N SER A 48 10.97 12.39 14.00
CA SER A 48 11.74 11.33 13.33
C SER A 48 11.86 11.51 11.81
N GLY A 49 11.10 12.41 11.19
CA GLY A 49 11.03 12.52 9.72
C GLY A 49 10.34 11.31 9.04
N MET A 50 9.90 10.32 9.82
CA MET A 50 9.21 9.11 9.37
C MET A 50 7.69 9.28 9.25
N ARG A 51 7.10 10.32 9.86
CA ARG A 51 5.64 10.56 9.91
C ARG A 51 4.96 10.47 8.55
N ASP A 52 5.57 11.04 7.52
CA ASP A 52 4.97 11.14 6.18
C ASP A 52 5.33 9.96 5.25
N VAL A 53 6.20 9.03 5.70
CA VAL A 53 6.62 7.85 4.93
C VAL A 53 5.45 6.93 4.55
N PRO A 54 4.47 6.62 5.42
CA PRO A 54 3.32 5.79 5.04
C PRO A 54 2.51 6.39 3.89
N ALA A 55 2.32 7.71 3.89
CA ALA A 55 1.62 8.42 2.82
C ALA A 55 2.44 8.41 1.52
N TRP A 56 3.75 8.65 1.60
CA TRP A 56 4.67 8.56 0.48
C TRP A 56 4.71 7.15 -0.15
N LEU A 57 4.72 6.09 0.67
CA LEU A 57 4.67 4.72 0.15
C LEU A 57 3.34 4.40 -0.55
N LYS A 58 2.22 4.97 -0.11
CA LYS A 58 0.94 4.85 -0.83
C LYS A 58 1.02 5.50 -2.21
N SER A 59 1.56 6.72 -2.33
CA SER A 59 1.69 7.39 -3.63
C SER A 59 2.59 6.62 -4.60
N LEU A 60 3.63 5.95 -4.07
CA LEU A 60 4.51 5.09 -4.85
C LEU A 60 3.93 3.69 -5.10
N ARG A 61 2.77 3.34 -4.54
CA ARG A 61 2.19 1.97 -4.55
C ARG A 61 3.14 0.92 -3.96
N LEU A 62 3.96 1.33 -2.99
CA LEU A 62 4.91 0.49 -2.27
C LEU A 62 4.48 0.22 -0.82
N HIS A 63 3.26 0.62 -0.44
CA HIS A 63 2.72 0.46 0.92
C HIS A 63 2.69 -0.99 1.43
N LYS A 64 2.78 -2.01 0.56
CA LYS A 64 3.01 -3.41 0.96
C LYS A 64 4.26 -3.57 1.86
N TYR A 65 5.28 -2.74 1.65
CA TYR A 65 6.53 -2.77 2.41
C TYR A 65 6.53 -1.81 3.62
N ALA A 66 5.40 -1.19 3.98
CA ALA A 66 5.35 -0.21 5.06
C ALA A 66 5.92 -0.75 6.39
N GLN A 67 5.71 -2.03 6.69
CA GLN A 67 6.27 -2.66 7.89
C GLN A 67 7.81 -2.67 7.92
N LEU A 68 8.46 -2.85 6.77
CA LEU A 68 9.91 -2.77 6.67
C LEU A 68 10.39 -1.36 7.01
N PHE A 69 9.69 -0.33 6.53
CA PHE A 69 10.06 1.06 6.77
C PHE A 69 9.72 1.52 8.20
N ALA A 70 8.75 0.91 8.86
CA ALA A 70 8.36 1.24 10.24
C ALA A 70 9.47 0.92 11.26
N GLN A 71 10.43 0.06 10.89
CA GLN A 71 11.54 -0.36 11.73
C GLN A 71 12.81 0.47 11.47
N LEU A 72 12.79 1.39 10.51
CA LEU A 72 13.94 2.18 10.11
C LEU A 72 13.82 3.61 10.63
N THR A 73 14.94 4.19 11.00
CA THR A 73 15.08 5.63 11.15
C THR A 73 15.16 6.33 9.78
N TYR A 74 14.99 7.65 9.77
CA TYR A 74 15.13 8.44 8.53
C TYR A 74 16.51 8.29 7.88
N GLU A 75 17.56 8.26 8.69
CA GLU A 75 18.93 8.08 8.20
C GLU A 75 19.13 6.70 7.58
N GLU A 76 18.68 5.64 8.26
CA GLU A 76 18.75 4.27 7.74
C GLU A 76 17.93 4.10 6.46
N MET A 77 16.73 4.69 6.40
CA MET A 77 15.92 4.70 5.18
C MET A 77 16.68 5.34 4.01
N LEU A 78 17.35 6.48 4.22
CA LEU A 78 18.11 7.17 3.18
C LEU A 78 19.39 6.41 2.76
N ALA A 79 19.86 5.49 3.59
CA ALA A 79 21.04 4.65 3.36
C ALA A 79 20.72 3.26 2.78
N LEU A 80 19.44 2.92 2.56
CA LEU A 80 19.04 1.62 2.03
C LEU A 80 19.75 1.26 0.72
N THR A 81 20.22 0.01 0.64
CA THR A 81 20.88 -0.57 -0.55
C THR A 81 20.02 -1.67 -1.19
N GLU A 82 20.33 -2.04 -2.44
CA GLU A 82 19.61 -3.12 -3.12
C GLU A 82 19.79 -4.48 -2.42
N ASP A 83 20.97 -4.75 -1.85
CA ASP A 83 21.26 -5.99 -1.12
C ASP A 83 20.42 -6.13 0.15
N GLN A 84 20.31 -5.05 0.94
CA GLN A 84 19.48 -5.03 2.16
C GLN A 84 18.01 -5.34 1.82
N LEU A 85 17.48 -4.72 0.76
CA LEU A 85 16.10 -4.97 0.32
C LEU A 85 15.93 -6.39 -0.26
N THR A 86 16.98 -6.96 -0.86
CA THR A 86 16.97 -8.35 -1.35
C THR A 86 16.91 -9.34 -0.19
N ALA A 87 17.69 -9.12 0.87
CA ALA A 87 17.67 -9.94 2.08
C ALA A 87 16.31 -9.91 2.78
N GLN A 88 15.59 -8.79 2.69
CA GLN A 88 14.23 -8.62 3.21
C GLN A 88 13.12 -9.14 2.26
N GLY A 89 13.47 -9.85 1.19
CA GLY A 89 12.51 -10.47 0.27
C GLY A 89 11.75 -9.50 -0.65
N VAL A 90 12.23 -8.26 -0.82
CA VAL A 90 11.60 -7.27 -1.70
C VAL A 90 11.82 -7.67 -3.16
N THR A 91 10.75 -7.65 -3.97
CA THR A 91 10.82 -8.00 -5.40
C THR A 91 11.73 -7.05 -6.19
N LYS A 92 12.43 -7.56 -7.21
CA LYS A 92 13.41 -6.80 -8.02
C LYS A 92 12.90 -5.43 -8.49
N GLY A 93 11.70 -5.38 -9.06
CA GLY A 93 11.10 -4.13 -9.54
C GLY A 93 10.81 -3.13 -8.41
N ALA A 94 10.34 -3.62 -7.26
CA ALA A 94 10.09 -2.76 -6.10
C ALA A 94 11.39 -2.22 -5.50
N ARG A 95 12.45 -3.04 -5.41
CA ARG A 95 13.77 -2.60 -4.92
C ARG A 95 14.30 -1.45 -5.76
N HIS A 96 14.33 -1.63 -7.08
CA HIS A 96 14.79 -0.62 -8.01
C HIS A 96 13.99 0.69 -7.86
N LYS A 97 12.65 0.58 -7.73
CA LYS A 97 11.77 1.73 -7.52
C LYS A 97 12.04 2.46 -6.19
N ILE A 98 12.26 1.72 -5.11
CA ILE A 98 12.62 2.28 -3.78
C ILE A 98 13.91 3.07 -3.89
N ILE A 99 14.98 2.47 -4.45
CA ILE A 99 16.29 3.10 -4.59
C ILE A 99 16.22 4.39 -5.41
N ILE A 100 15.52 4.38 -6.56
CA ILE A 100 15.32 5.59 -7.36
C ILE A 100 14.56 6.65 -6.57
N SER A 101 13.52 6.27 -5.83
CA SER A 101 12.70 7.21 -5.08
C SER A 101 13.47 7.86 -3.93
N ILE A 102 14.36 7.12 -3.27
CA ILE A 102 15.28 7.65 -2.24
C ILE A 102 16.32 8.58 -2.85
N ARG A 103 16.94 8.22 -3.99
CA ARG A 103 17.88 9.10 -4.70
C ARG A 103 17.23 10.45 -5.05
N LYS A 104 16.03 10.41 -5.64
CA LYS A 104 15.25 11.63 -5.94
C LYS A 104 14.91 12.43 -4.68
N LEU A 105 14.66 11.77 -3.55
CA LEU A 105 14.41 12.45 -2.27
C LEU A 105 15.64 13.25 -1.82
N LYS A 106 16.85 12.67 -1.93
CA LYS A 106 18.12 13.33 -1.60
C LYS A 106 18.42 14.53 -2.50
N GLU A 107 18.04 14.45 -3.78
CA GLU A 107 18.23 15.53 -4.76
C GLU A 107 17.32 16.74 -4.52
N ARG A 108 16.17 16.57 -3.83
CA ARG A 108 15.18 17.66 -3.65
C ARG A 108 15.79 18.91 -3.03
N TYR A 109 16.64 18.76 -2.02
CA TYR A 109 17.28 19.92 -1.38
C TYR A 109 18.09 20.74 -2.38
N ASN A 110 18.92 20.07 -3.18
CA ASN A 110 19.74 20.73 -4.19
C ASN A 110 18.87 21.41 -5.26
N ILE A 111 17.80 20.74 -5.69
CA ILE A 111 16.85 21.30 -6.66
C ILE A 111 16.17 22.56 -6.11
N LEU A 112 15.69 22.53 -4.86
CA LEU A 112 15.07 23.69 -4.22
C LEU A 112 16.04 24.88 -4.17
N CYS A 113 17.28 24.67 -3.73
CA CYS A 113 18.30 25.72 -3.71
C CYS A 113 18.64 26.28 -5.10
N GLN A 114 18.46 25.51 -6.18
CA GLN A 114 18.64 26.02 -7.54
C GLN A 114 17.46 26.87 -8.02
N LEU A 115 16.24 26.56 -7.58
CA LEU A 115 15.01 27.27 -7.96
C LEU A 115 14.79 28.56 -7.17
N GLU A 116 15.40 28.68 -5.98
CA GLU A 116 15.33 29.87 -5.13
C GLU A 116 16.29 31.00 -5.57
N LYS A 117 17.06 30.81 -6.66
CA LYS A 117 17.97 31.80 -7.25
C LYS A 117 17.32 32.53 -8.41
#